data_AF-A0A969DS72-F1
#
_entry.id   AF-A0A969DS72-F1
#
_cell.length_a   1.000
_cell.length_b   1.000
_cell.length_c   1.000
_cell.angle_alpha   90.00
_cell.angle_beta   90.00
_cell.angle_gamma   90.00
#
_symmetry.space_group_name_H-M   'P 1'
#
loop_
_entity.id
_entity.type
_entity.pdbx_description
1 polymer ?
#
loop_
_entity_poly.entity_id
_entity_poly.type
_entity_poly.pdbx_seq_one_letter_code
_entity_poly.pdbx_strand_id
1 'polypeptide(L)'
;MGQPPSRTRSQPPTPRHWWVLPPTIPPYAPELIYNFVQEQWRSQGLSPAAPTLWIGFSAGVVGAIATARRWQRQGGEVRGMIALDGWGVPLGDGFPRYRLSHDRFTAQSCEWLGASDGYFYAEPGVEHLALWRSPQLALGHWHLTGSRPTPVTSTPVTSTPTQPLSAAQLVAVLAQQLLQQPGCQ
;
A
#
# COMPACT_ATOMS: atom_id res chain seq x y z
N MET A 1 29.67 39.35 16.51
CA MET A 1 29.41 39.07 15.09
C MET A 1 28.91 37.63 15.00
N GLY A 2 27.61 37.41 15.19
CA GLY A 2 27.01 36.07 15.22
C GLY A 2 26.27 35.81 13.92
N GLN A 3 26.64 34.74 13.20
CA GLN A 3 25.88 34.29 12.03
C GLN A 3 24.49 33.82 12.47
N PRO A 4 23.42 34.17 11.74
CA PRO A 4 22.09 33.64 12.01
C PRO A 4 22.02 32.14 11.65
N PRO A 5 21.19 31.36 12.37
CA PRO A 5 21.05 29.93 12.13
C PRO A 5 20.51 29.66 10.72
N SER A 6 21.17 28.73 10.04
CA SER A 6 20.79 28.19 8.73
C SER A 6 19.36 27.67 8.80
N ARG A 7 18.41 28.38 8.19
CA ARG A 7 17.06 27.87 7.96
C ARG A 7 17.17 26.65 7.06
N THR A 8 16.92 25.47 7.60
CA THR A 8 16.67 24.25 6.83
C THR A 8 15.48 24.55 5.91
N ARG A 9 15.77 24.72 4.61
CA ARG A 9 14.75 24.90 3.59
C ARG A 9 13.97 23.60 3.56
N SER A 10 12.72 23.61 4.01
CA SER A 10 11.81 22.49 3.80
C SER A 10 11.77 22.21 2.30
N GLN A 11 12.18 21.00 1.90
CA GLN A 11 12.05 20.58 0.51
C GLN A 11 10.56 20.67 0.14
N PRO A 12 10.21 21.27 -1.01
CA PRO A 12 8.83 21.24 -1.47
C PRO A 12 8.38 19.78 -1.59
N PRO A 13 7.12 19.45 -1.25
CA PRO A 13 6.62 18.10 -1.37
C PRO A 13 6.80 17.63 -2.82
N THR A 14 7.37 16.44 -2.99
CA THR A 14 7.56 15.82 -4.30
C THR A 14 6.21 15.71 -5.01
N PRO A 15 6.08 16.11 -6.29
CA PRO A 15 4.85 15.95 -7.06
C PRO A 15 4.39 14.49 -6.99
N ARG A 16 3.12 14.27 -6.63
CA ARG A 16 2.53 12.94 -6.57
C ARG A 16 1.84 12.64 -7.89
N HIS A 17 2.32 11.62 -8.59
CA HIS A 17 1.70 11.10 -9.79
C HIS A 17 0.84 9.89 -9.43
N TRP A 18 -0.44 9.92 -9.83
CA TRP A 18 -1.36 8.80 -9.66
C TRP A 18 -1.66 8.20 -11.03
N TRP A 19 -1.43 6.90 -11.16
CA TRP A 19 -1.78 6.17 -12.38
C TRP A 19 -2.83 5.12 -12.06
N VAL A 20 -3.87 5.10 -12.87
CA VAL A 20 -4.89 4.07 -12.86
C VAL A 20 -4.61 3.17 -14.06
N LEU A 21 -4.54 1.87 -13.82
CA LEU A 21 -4.33 0.90 -14.90
C LEU A 21 -5.50 0.98 -15.89
N PRO A 22 -5.25 1.18 -17.20
CA PRO A 22 -6.33 1.25 -18.17
C PRO A 22 -7.03 -0.10 -18.30
N PRO A 23 -8.34 -0.12 -18.58
CA PRO A 23 -9.12 -1.36 -18.66
C PRO A 23 -8.68 -2.30 -19.80
N THR A 24 -7.88 -1.80 -20.75
CA THR A 24 -7.29 -2.58 -21.84
C THR A 24 -6.12 -3.45 -21.39
N ILE A 25 -5.56 -3.22 -20.20
CA ILE A 25 -4.50 -4.04 -19.64
C ILE A 25 -5.10 -4.98 -18.58
N PRO A 26 -4.99 -6.30 -18.76
CA PRO A 26 -5.44 -7.25 -17.75
C PRO A 26 -4.74 -7.01 -16.41
N PRO A 27 -5.47 -6.82 -15.30
CA PRO A 27 -4.88 -6.39 -14.02
C PRO A 27 -4.06 -7.51 -13.34
N TYR A 28 -4.16 -8.75 -13.81
CA TYR A 28 -3.38 -9.89 -13.35
C TYR A 28 -2.11 -10.15 -14.20
N ALA A 29 -1.85 -9.34 -15.24
CA ALA A 29 -0.72 -9.55 -16.16
C ALA A 29 0.48 -8.63 -15.81
N PRO A 30 1.44 -9.09 -14.99
CA PRO A 30 2.48 -8.23 -14.43
C PRO A 30 3.43 -7.61 -15.46
N GLU A 31 3.68 -8.31 -16.57
CA GLU A 31 4.53 -7.82 -17.65
C GLU A 31 3.93 -6.59 -18.35
N LEU A 32 2.61 -6.61 -18.60
CA LEU A 32 1.91 -5.50 -19.24
C LEU A 32 1.81 -4.30 -18.29
N ILE A 33 1.55 -4.55 -17.00
CA ILE A 33 1.51 -3.51 -15.96
C ILE A 33 2.90 -2.88 -15.80
N TYR A 34 3.96 -3.68 -15.79
CA TYR A 34 5.33 -3.19 -15.69
C TYR A 34 5.71 -2.30 -16.87
N ASN A 35 5.34 -2.70 -18.10
CA ASN A 35 5.58 -1.89 -19.30
C ASN A 35 4.82 -0.56 -19.24
N PHE A 36 3.54 -0.59 -18.85
CA PHE A 36 2.74 0.61 -18.64
C PHE A 36 3.39 1.54 -17.63
N VAL A 37 3.78 1.05 -16.45
CA VAL A 37 4.41 1.87 -15.41
C VAL A 37 5.73 2.45 -15.88
N GLN A 38 6.59 1.68 -16.57
CA GLN A 38 7.82 2.22 -17.14
C GLN A 38 7.58 3.31 -18.18
N GLU A 39 6.58 3.17 -19.04
CA GLU A 39 6.22 4.17 -20.03
C GLU A 39 5.74 5.47 -19.36
N GLN A 40 4.86 5.36 -18.36
CA GLN A 40 4.44 6.50 -17.56
C GLN A 40 5.60 7.14 -16.79
N TRP A 41 6.53 6.34 -16.27
CA TRP A 41 7.71 6.83 -15.55
C TRP A 41 8.60 7.69 -16.44
N ARG A 42 8.90 7.22 -17.66
CA ARG A 42 9.72 7.93 -18.64
C ARG A 42 9.02 9.17 -19.16
N SER A 43 7.73 9.09 -19.48
CA SER A 43 6.98 10.24 -20.02
C SER A 43 6.89 11.41 -19.03
N GLN A 44 6.88 11.11 -17.74
CA GLN A 44 6.91 12.11 -16.66
C GLN A 44 8.34 12.55 -16.27
N GLY A 45 9.38 11.95 -16.87
CA GLY A 45 10.78 12.27 -16.55
C GLY A 45 11.17 11.97 -15.10
N LEU A 46 10.55 10.96 -14.48
CA LEU A 46 10.76 10.64 -13.07
C LEU A 46 12.11 9.98 -12.83
N SER A 47 12.73 10.33 -11.70
CA SER A 47 13.97 9.69 -11.24
C SER A 47 13.75 8.19 -11.00
N PRO A 48 14.69 7.30 -11.35
CA PRO A 48 14.63 5.88 -10.98
C PRO A 48 14.50 5.65 -9.47
N ALA A 49 14.99 6.58 -8.65
CA ALA A 49 14.90 6.53 -7.19
C ALA A 49 13.57 7.05 -6.64
N ALA A 50 12.64 7.54 -7.48
CA ALA A 50 11.37 8.05 -6.95
C ALA A 50 10.51 6.86 -6.44
N PRO A 51 9.92 7.01 -5.25
CA PRO A 51 9.17 5.93 -4.63
C PRO A 51 7.83 5.62 -5.29
N THR A 52 7.45 4.34 -5.23
CA THR A 52 6.14 3.85 -5.69
C THR A 52 5.30 3.30 -4.54
N LEU A 53 4.00 3.54 -4.61
CA LEU A 53 2.98 2.90 -3.76
C LEU A 53 2.04 2.11 -4.67
N TRP A 54 1.78 0.85 -4.33
CA TRP A 54 0.95 -0.02 -5.15
C TRP A 54 -0.38 -0.31 -4.47
N ILE A 55 -1.45 -0.25 -5.23
CA ILE A 55 -2.79 -0.62 -4.78
C ILE A 55 -3.34 -1.64 -5.77
N GLY A 56 -3.71 -2.83 -5.29
CA GLY A 56 -4.29 -3.89 -6.11
C GLY A 56 -5.63 -4.31 -5.54
N PHE A 57 -6.58 -4.64 -6.42
CA PHE A 57 -7.88 -5.19 -6.03
C PHE A 57 -8.11 -6.56 -6.67
N SER A 58 -8.59 -7.54 -5.90
CA SER A 58 -8.92 -8.88 -6.39
C SER A 58 -7.75 -9.53 -7.16
N ALA A 59 -7.99 -10.09 -8.35
CA ALA A 59 -6.94 -10.63 -9.23
C ALA A 59 -5.87 -9.58 -9.61
N GLY A 60 -6.20 -8.29 -9.52
CA GLY A 60 -5.24 -7.21 -9.69
C GLY A 60 -4.13 -7.18 -8.64
N VAL A 61 -4.35 -7.78 -7.46
CA VAL A 61 -3.31 -7.97 -6.45
C VAL A 61 -2.15 -8.82 -6.99
N VAL A 62 -2.43 -9.81 -7.84
CA VAL A 62 -1.40 -10.67 -8.46
C VAL A 62 -0.48 -9.85 -9.36
N GLY A 63 -1.06 -9.05 -10.26
CA GLY A 63 -0.28 -8.20 -11.16
C GLY A 63 0.51 -7.14 -10.39
N ALA A 64 -0.16 -6.44 -9.46
CA ALA A 64 0.46 -5.41 -8.65
C ALA A 64 1.66 -5.92 -7.82
N ILE A 65 1.52 -7.04 -7.08
CA ILE A 65 2.64 -7.55 -6.26
C ILE A 65 3.81 -8.02 -7.13
N ALA A 66 3.52 -8.70 -8.24
CA ALA A 66 4.56 -9.21 -9.13
C ALA A 66 5.32 -8.05 -9.82
N THR A 67 4.60 -7.01 -10.27
CA THR A 67 5.23 -5.81 -10.83
C THR A 67 6.00 -5.03 -9.77
N ALA A 68 5.46 -4.81 -8.57
CA ALA A 68 6.15 -4.12 -7.49
C ALA A 68 7.47 -4.81 -7.12
N ARG A 69 7.45 -6.14 -6.98
CA ARG A 69 8.68 -6.90 -6.71
C ARG A 69 9.69 -6.80 -7.85
N ARG A 70 9.22 -6.81 -9.10
CA ARG A 70 10.10 -6.61 -10.26
C ARG A 70 10.72 -5.22 -10.23
N TRP A 71 9.93 -4.19 -9.94
CA TRP A 71 10.38 -2.82 -9.79
C TRP A 71 11.49 -2.70 -8.73
N GLN A 72 11.27 -3.29 -7.55
CA GLN A 72 12.26 -3.33 -6.47
C GLN A 72 13.57 -4.04 -6.89
N ARG A 73 13.47 -5.19 -7.57
CA ARG A 73 14.66 -5.94 -8.05
C ARG A 73 15.49 -5.18 -9.08
N GLN A 74 14.91 -4.20 -9.75
CA GLN A 74 15.59 -3.36 -10.75
C GLN A 74 16.12 -2.06 -10.15
N GLY A 75 16.09 -1.92 -8.82
CA GLY A 75 16.61 -0.75 -8.11
C GLY A 75 15.60 0.38 -7.92
N GLY A 76 14.33 0.20 -8.34
CA GLY A 76 13.27 1.14 -8.01
C GLY A 76 12.84 1.02 -6.55
N GLU A 77 12.36 2.11 -5.95
CA GLU A 77 11.87 2.08 -4.56
C GLU A 77 10.37 1.75 -4.50
N VAL A 78 10.00 0.70 -3.76
CA VAL A 78 8.62 0.37 -3.40
C VAL A 78 8.39 0.71 -1.93
N ARG A 79 7.57 1.74 -1.69
CA ARG A 79 7.20 2.18 -0.34
C ARG A 79 6.26 1.23 0.35
N GLY A 80 5.40 0.60 -0.43
CA GLY A 80 4.53 -0.43 0.09
C GLY A 80 3.45 -0.83 -0.89
N MET A 81 2.59 -1.71 -0.40
CA MET A 81 1.44 -2.21 -1.15
C MET A 81 0.21 -2.32 -0.26
N ILE A 82 -0.93 -1.93 -0.82
CA ILE A 82 -2.25 -2.13 -0.22
C ILE A 82 -3.01 -3.12 -1.11
N ALA A 83 -3.25 -4.33 -0.60
CA ALA A 83 -3.97 -5.39 -1.28
C ALA A 83 -5.42 -5.41 -0.80
N LEU A 84 -6.34 -5.01 -1.67
CA LEU A 84 -7.78 -5.08 -1.43
C LEU A 84 -8.30 -6.41 -2.00
N ASP A 85 -8.83 -7.26 -1.14
CA ASP A 85 -9.57 -8.46 -1.51
C ASP A 85 -8.83 -9.44 -2.43
N GLY A 86 -7.50 -9.47 -2.29
CA GLY A 86 -6.62 -10.39 -3.02
C GLY A 86 -6.58 -11.78 -2.38
N TRP A 87 -7.72 -12.45 -2.31
CA TRP A 87 -7.84 -13.77 -1.68
C TRP A 87 -6.84 -14.77 -2.28
N GLY A 88 -6.08 -15.45 -1.42
CA GLY A 88 -5.09 -16.44 -1.83
C GLY A 88 -3.81 -15.92 -2.50
N VAL A 89 -3.63 -14.60 -2.62
CA VAL A 89 -2.41 -14.04 -3.25
C VAL A 89 -1.30 -13.85 -2.21
N PRO A 90 -0.13 -14.49 -2.32
CA PRO A 90 0.96 -14.35 -1.37
C PRO A 90 1.72 -13.01 -1.53
N LEU A 91 1.77 -12.20 -0.48
CA LEU A 91 2.44 -10.88 -0.50
C LEU A 91 3.95 -10.93 -0.16
N GLY A 92 4.46 -12.03 0.40
CA GLY A 92 5.90 -12.33 0.59
C GLY A 92 6.59 -11.48 1.66
N ASP A 93 7.83 -11.02 1.42
CA ASP A 93 8.63 -10.03 2.22
C ASP A 93 9.21 -8.90 1.32
N GLY A 94 9.92 -7.93 1.92
CA GLY A 94 10.74 -6.92 1.20
C GLY A 94 10.31 -5.45 1.30
N PHE A 95 9.03 -5.17 1.56
CA PHE A 95 8.50 -3.81 1.78
C PHE A 95 7.17 -3.89 2.56
N PRO A 96 6.68 -2.79 3.17
CA PRO A 96 5.41 -2.79 3.90
C PRO A 96 4.22 -3.24 3.03
N ARG A 97 3.40 -4.20 3.50
CA ARG A 97 2.13 -4.59 2.85
C ARG A 97 0.99 -4.72 3.81
N TYR A 98 -0.17 -4.27 3.36
CA TYR A 98 -1.40 -4.31 4.12
C TYR A 98 -2.52 -4.97 3.33
N ARG A 99 -3.34 -5.78 4.00
CA ARG A 99 -4.51 -6.45 3.40
C ARG A 99 -5.80 -5.84 3.88
N LEU A 100 -6.75 -5.62 2.98
CA LEU A 100 -8.12 -5.24 3.33
C LEU A 100 -9.04 -6.28 2.71
N SER A 101 -9.89 -6.94 3.50
CA SER A 101 -10.80 -7.99 3.04
C SER A 101 -12.26 -7.57 3.24
N HIS A 102 -13.15 -8.02 2.35
CA HIS A 102 -14.58 -7.65 2.44
C HIS A 102 -15.34 -8.34 3.58
N ASP A 103 -14.74 -9.35 4.20
CA ASP A 103 -15.27 -10.02 5.38
C ASP A 103 -14.15 -10.66 6.24
N ARG A 104 -14.55 -11.17 7.40
CA ARG A 104 -13.63 -11.82 8.35
C ARG A 104 -13.08 -13.14 7.82
N PHE A 105 -13.87 -13.92 7.08
CA PHE A 105 -13.47 -15.24 6.58
C PHE A 105 -12.32 -15.14 5.57
N THR A 106 -12.45 -14.21 4.63
CA THR A 106 -11.44 -13.91 3.62
C THR A 106 -10.15 -13.42 4.27
N ALA A 107 -10.24 -12.57 5.31
CA ALA A 107 -9.06 -12.12 6.05
C ALA A 107 -8.33 -13.28 6.73
N GLN A 108 -9.04 -14.10 7.52
CA GLN A 108 -8.44 -15.22 8.26
C GLN A 108 -7.84 -16.27 7.33
N SER A 109 -8.52 -16.62 6.23
CA SER A 109 -7.99 -17.58 5.26
C SER A 109 -6.78 -17.03 4.48
N CYS A 110 -6.67 -15.71 4.29
CA CYS A 110 -5.49 -15.08 3.70
C CYS A 110 -4.27 -15.06 4.62
N GLU A 111 -4.44 -14.89 5.93
CA GLU A 111 -3.33 -14.84 6.89
C GLU A 111 -2.46 -16.10 6.79
N TRP A 112 -3.09 -17.26 6.59
CA TRP A 112 -2.41 -18.54 6.39
C TRP A 112 -1.54 -18.59 5.12
N LEU A 113 -1.88 -17.78 4.10
CA LEU A 113 -1.26 -17.81 2.77
C LEU A 113 -0.19 -16.73 2.58
N GLY A 114 0.16 -16.00 3.63
CA GLY A 114 1.34 -15.15 3.66
C GLY A 114 1.16 -13.89 4.48
N ALA A 115 2.23 -13.52 5.18
CA ALA A 115 2.26 -12.40 6.11
C ALA A 115 2.00 -11.05 5.40
N SER A 116 1.10 -10.26 5.95
CA SER A 116 1.05 -8.80 5.80
C SER A 116 1.59 -8.16 7.09
N ASP A 117 1.84 -6.86 7.08
CA ASP A 117 2.24 -6.05 8.24
C ASP A 117 1.02 -5.48 9.00
N GLY A 118 -0.16 -5.63 8.41
CA GLY A 118 -1.46 -5.44 9.05
C GLY A 118 -2.59 -5.88 8.12
N TYR A 119 -3.76 -6.10 8.69
CA TYR A 119 -4.95 -6.49 7.95
C TYR A 119 -6.22 -5.84 8.49
N PHE A 120 -7.16 -5.62 7.58
CA PHE A 120 -8.51 -5.17 7.83
C PHE A 120 -9.51 -6.20 7.32
N TYR A 121 -10.64 -6.30 8.00
CA TYR A 121 -11.82 -6.96 7.49
C TYR A 121 -13.07 -6.16 7.80
N ALA A 122 -14.01 -6.12 6.85
CA ALA A 122 -15.29 -5.46 7.08
C ALA A 122 -16.17 -6.27 8.03
N GLU A 123 -16.88 -5.57 8.90
CA GLU A 123 -17.89 -6.13 9.81
C GLU A 123 -19.02 -5.11 10.03
N PRO A 124 -20.25 -5.38 9.55
CA PRO A 124 -20.65 -6.58 8.81
C PRO A 124 -19.90 -6.72 7.47
N GLY A 125 -19.77 -7.97 7.00
CA GLY A 125 -19.16 -8.24 5.71
C GLY A 125 -19.94 -7.55 4.58
N VAL A 126 -19.22 -7.12 3.54
CA VAL A 126 -19.79 -6.49 2.34
C VAL A 126 -19.52 -7.36 1.11
N GLU A 127 -20.24 -7.14 0.02
CA GLU A 127 -19.92 -7.82 -1.24
C GLU A 127 -18.49 -7.47 -1.70
N HIS A 128 -17.79 -8.44 -2.30
CA HIS A 128 -16.42 -8.29 -2.84
C HIS A 128 -16.21 -6.99 -3.64
N LEU A 129 -17.14 -6.68 -4.56
CA LEU A 129 -17.07 -5.45 -5.37
C LEU A 129 -17.43 -4.18 -4.58
N ALA A 130 -18.20 -4.29 -3.50
CA ALA A 130 -18.58 -3.15 -2.68
C ALA A 130 -17.38 -2.57 -1.92
N LEU A 131 -16.42 -3.42 -1.50
CA LEU A 131 -15.17 -2.96 -0.91
C LEU A 131 -14.39 -2.04 -1.86
N TRP A 132 -14.40 -2.32 -3.17
CA TRP A 132 -13.72 -1.50 -4.17
C TRP A 132 -14.52 -0.27 -4.62
N ARG A 133 -15.84 -0.42 -4.84
CA ARG A 133 -16.69 0.66 -5.38
C ARG A 133 -17.12 1.68 -4.33
N SER A 134 -17.28 1.22 -3.08
CA SER A 134 -17.78 2.04 -1.98
C SER A 134 -16.99 1.79 -0.68
N PRO A 135 -15.65 1.91 -0.69
CA PRO A 135 -14.79 1.64 0.48
C PRO A 135 -15.12 2.51 1.71
N GLN A 136 -15.74 3.67 1.51
CA GLN A 136 -16.20 4.56 2.58
C GLN A 136 -17.39 3.99 3.37
N LEU A 137 -18.14 3.02 2.80
CA LEU A 137 -19.27 2.37 3.45
C LEU A 137 -18.87 1.03 4.10
N ALA A 138 -17.70 0.48 3.75
CA ALA A 138 -17.18 -0.76 4.31
C ALA A 138 -16.49 -0.48 5.66
N LEU A 139 -17.26 -0.53 6.75
CA LEU A 139 -16.78 -0.39 8.12
C LEU A 139 -16.21 -1.72 8.63
N GLY A 140 -15.19 -1.66 9.49
CA GLY A 140 -14.63 -2.90 10.03
C GLY A 140 -13.52 -2.70 11.05
N HIS A 141 -12.77 -3.78 11.23
CA HIS A 141 -11.70 -3.90 12.22
C HIS A 141 -10.34 -3.92 11.55
N TRP A 142 -9.38 -3.22 12.15
CA TRP A 142 -7.98 -3.16 11.72
C TRP A 142 -7.08 -3.78 12.78
N HIS A 143 -6.12 -4.58 12.33
CA HIS A 143 -5.13 -5.24 13.18
C HIS A 143 -3.73 -5.08 12.57
N LEU A 144 -2.74 -4.78 13.42
CA LEU A 144 -1.33 -4.84 13.05
C LEU A 144 -0.78 -6.23 13.34
N THR A 145 0.02 -6.76 12.42
CA THR A 145 0.72 -8.03 12.60
C THR A 145 2.17 -7.73 12.97
N GLY A 146 2.60 -8.20 14.14
CA GLY A 146 3.82 -7.76 14.82
C GLY A 146 5.16 -8.22 14.23
N SER A 147 5.31 -8.34 12.91
CA SER A 147 6.48 -8.97 12.29
C SER A 147 7.40 -8.01 11.53
N ARG A 148 7.88 -6.95 12.21
CA ARG A 148 9.31 -6.56 12.13
C ARG A 148 9.76 -5.75 13.35
N PRO A 149 10.76 -6.24 14.13
CA PRO A 149 11.50 -5.39 15.05
C PRO A 149 12.58 -4.63 14.26
N THR A 150 12.46 -3.32 14.17
CA THR A 150 13.62 -2.42 14.01
C THR A 150 13.42 -1.24 14.97
N PRO A 151 14.47 -0.85 15.72
CA PRO A 151 14.32 0.03 16.88
C PRO A 151 14.06 1.47 16.41
N VAL A 152 12.80 1.89 16.44
CA VAL A 152 12.45 3.30 16.47
C VAL A 152 11.47 3.46 17.60
N THR A 153 11.86 4.30 18.55
CA THR A 153 11.14 4.72 19.75
C THR A 153 9.64 4.53 19.65
N SER A 154 9.17 3.60 20.47
CA SER A 154 7.78 3.29 20.74
C SER A 154 6.93 4.54 20.96
N THR A 155 6.00 4.80 20.03
CA THR A 155 4.65 5.13 20.43
C THR A 155 3.74 3.99 19.98
N PRO A 156 3.27 3.14 20.91
CA PRO A 156 2.27 2.15 20.57
C PRO A 156 0.99 2.90 20.22
N VAL A 157 0.46 2.71 19.01
CA VAL A 157 -0.95 3.01 18.74
C VAL A 157 -1.75 1.85 19.36
N THR A 158 -1.77 1.81 20.69
CA THR A 158 -2.70 0.99 21.46
C THR A 158 -3.93 1.83 21.73
N SER A 159 -4.87 1.79 20.79
CA SER A 159 -6.28 1.92 21.12
C SER A 159 -7.07 1.41 19.92
N THR A 160 -7.74 0.28 20.11
CA THR A 160 -8.86 -0.14 19.28
C THR A 160 -9.80 1.07 19.16
N PRO A 161 -10.01 1.65 17.96
CA PRO A 161 -10.90 2.79 17.85
C PRO A 161 -12.32 2.33 18.23
N THR A 162 -12.96 3.06 19.15
CA THR A 162 -14.35 2.84 19.60
C THR A 162 -15.38 3.02 18.49
N GLN A 163 -14.96 3.52 17.31
CA GLN A 163 -15.77 3.53 16.09
C GLN A 163 -15.09 2.70 15.01
N PRO A 164 -15.86 1.86 14.27
CA PRO A 164 -15.29 1.08 13.18
C PRO A 164 -14.74 2.03 12.11
N LEU A 165 -13.53 1.74 11.63
CA LEU A 165 -12.85 2.51 10.60
C LEU A 165 -13.37 2.05 9.23
N SER A 166 -13.66 2.97 8.32
CA SER A 166 -13.97 2.57 6.93
C SER A 166 -12.70 2.13 6.20
N ALA A 167 -12.84 1.21 5.24
CA ALA A 167 -11.74 0.80 4.37
C ALA A 167 -11.11 2.01 3.67
N ALA A 168 -11.90 3.00 3.24
CA ALA A 168 -11.39 4.22 2.60
C ALA A 168 -10.49 5.04 3.54
N GLN A 169 -10.92 5.25 4.78
CA GLN A 169 -10.13 5.98 5.78
C GLN A 169 -8.81 5.25 6.08
N LEU A 170 -8.86 3.93 6.20
CA LEU A 170 -7.64 3.13 6.40
C LEU A 170 -6.69 3.25 5.21
N VAL A 171 -7.17 3.11 3.97
CA VAL A 171 -6.33 3.29 2.77
C VAL A 171 -5.67 4.66 2.77
N ALA A 172 -6.42 5.73 3.10
CA ALA A 172 -5.89 7.09 3.16
C ALA A 172 -4.77 7.22 4.22
N VAL A 173 -4.98 6.67 5.42
CA VAL A 173 -3.98 6.67 6.50
C VAL A 173 -2.73 5.91 6.10
N LEU A 174 -2.88 4.68 5.57
CA LEU A 174 -1.76 3.86 5.14
C LEU A 174 -0.99 4.52 3.99
N ALA A 175 -1.69 5.05 2.98
CA ALA A 175 -1.05 5.74 1.87
C ALA A 175 -0.28 6.98 2.35
N GLN A 176 -0.85 7.75 3.27
CA GLN A 176 -0.15 8.89 3.88
C GLN A 176 1.11 8.44 4.62
N GLN A 177 1.02 7.42 5.47
CA GLN A 177 2.16 6.91 6.23
C GLN A 177 3.27 6.42 5.30
N LEU A 178 2.94 5.57 4.32
CA LEU A 178 3.91 4.98 3.39
C LEU A 178 4.61 6.03 2.51
N LEU A 179 3.89 7.08 2.11
CA LEU A 179 4.46 8.17 1.31
C LEU A 179 5.23 9.21 2.13
N GLN A 180 5.11 9.20 3.47
CA GLN A 180 5.80 10.13 4.37
C GLN A 180 7.03 9.54 5.06
N GLN A 181 7.26 8.22 4.98
CA GLN A 181 8.48 7.65 5.54
C GLN A 181 9.71 8.23 4.81
N PRO A 182 10.84 8.50 5.50
CA PRO A 182 12.10 8.73 4.81
C PRO A 182 12.52 7.44 4.09
N GLY A 183 13.09 7.53 2.88
CA GLY A 183 13.54 6.34 2.16
C GLY A 183 14.60 5.60 2.97
N CYS A 184 14.50 4.27 3.07
CA CYS A 184 15.59 3.47 3.59
C CYS A 184 16.77 3.63 2.63
N GLN A 185 17.79 4.37 3.05
CA GLN A 185 19.11 4.38 2.42
C GLN A 185 19.87 3.12 2.78
#